data_AF-A0A2V4CY21-F1
#
_entry.id   AF-A0A2V4CY21-F1
#
_cell.length_a   1.000
_cell.length_b   1.000
_cell.length_c   1.000
_cell.angle_alpha   90.00
_cell.angle_beta   90.00
_cell.angle_gamma   90.00
#
_symmetry.space_group_name_H-M   'P 1'
#
loop_
_entity.id
_entity.type
_entity.pdbx_description
1 polymer ?
#
loop_
_entity_poly.entity_id
_entity_poly.type
_entity_poly.pdbx_seq_one_letter_code
_entity_poly.pdbx_strand_id
1 'polypeptide(L)'
;MSEREAVLAEWNNPLNLSLSVERTERTLGLGLPDTHRGGMSVLSHTESGVELIIRLPAEANDAVAELKDGSNIITAAVPAAWVSGQNRVALDADTFDREHL
;
A
#
# COMPACT_ATOMS: atom_id res chain seq x y z
N MET A 1 9.41 -12.19 17.20
CA MET A 1 8.57 -11.01 16.94
C MET A 1 7.66 -11.33 15.79
N SER A 2 6.40 -10.94 15.87
CA SER A 2 5.48 -11.06 14.74
C SER A 2 5.84 -10.02 13.69
N GLU A 3 5.56 -10.27 12.42
CA GLU A 3 5.81 -9.32 11.33
C GLU A 3 5.03 -8.02 11.52
N ARG A 4 3.87 -8.10 12.17
CA ARG A 4 3.09 -6.95 12.67
C ARG A 4 3.91 -6.06 13.62
N GLU A 5 4.67 -6.65 14.54
CA GLU A 5 5.54 -5.90 15.46
C GLU A 5 6.73 -5.27 14.71
N ALA A 6 7.25 -5.92 13.67
CA ALA A 6 8.32 -5.35 12.85
C ALA A 6 7.84 -4.13 12.05
N VAL A 7 6.66 -4.22 11.42
CA VAL A 7 6.04 -3.09 10.69
C VAL A 7 5.73 -1.92 11.62
N LEU A 8 5.29 -2.21 12.85
CA LEU A 8 5.05 -1.17 13.87
C LEU A 8 6.36 -0.62 14.48
N ALA A 9 7.44 -1.39 14.49
CA ALA A 9 8.74 -0.96 15.01
C ALA A 9 9.49 -0.04 14.04
N GLU A 10 9.30 -0.24 12.73
CA GLU A 10 9.86 0.58 11.64
C GLU A 10 8.95 1.76 11.26
N TRP A 11 7.98 2.12 12.11
CA TRP A 11 7.02 3.18 11.86
C TRP A 11 7.74 4.51 11.56
N ASN A 12 7.43 5.11 10.39
CA ASN A 12 8.08 6.25 9.73
C ASN A 12 9.31 5.97 8.84
N ASN A 13 9.80 4.73 8.74
CA ASN A 13 10.83 4.37 7.76
C ASN A 13 10.19 3.78 6.49
N PRO A 14 10.75 4.06 5.30
CA PRO A 14 10.35 3.37 4.08
C PRO A 14 10.63 1.86 4.19
N LEU A 15 9.58 1.06 3.99
CA LEU A 15 9.65 -0.39 3.91
C LEU A 15 9.59 -0.80 2.45
N ASN A 16 10.57 -1.59 2.00
CA ASN A 16 10.49 -2.27 0.71
C ASN A 16 9.61 -3.51 0.86
N LEU A 17 8.46 -3.49 0.20
CA LEU A 17 7.46 -4.55 0.30
C LEU A 17 7.23 -5.18 -1.06
N SER A 18 7.25 -6.52 -1.08
CA SER A 18 6.71 -7.33 -2.17
C SER A 18 5.30 -7.76 -1.78
N LEU A 19 4.32 -7.38 -2.60
CA LEU A 19 2.91 -7.48 -2.26
C LEU A 19 2.13 -8.10 -3.39
N SER A 20 1.18 -8.97 -3.04
CA SER A 20 0.19 -9.47 -3.99
C SER A 20 -1.06 -8.61 -3.94
N VAL A 21 -1.45 -8.06 -5.09
CA VAL A 21 -2.62 -7.19 -5.24
C VAL A 21 -3.90 -8.03 -5.16
N GLU A 22 -4.82 -7.62 -4.30
CA GLU A 22 -6.18 -8.18 -4.23
C GLU A 22 -7.12 -7.35 -5.10
N ARG A 23 -7.10 -6.03 -4.90
CA ARG A 23 -7.91 -5.08 -5.69
C ARG A 23 -7.38 -3.67 -5.57
N THR A 24 -7.89 -2.80 -6.43
CA THR A 24 -7.61 -1.37 -6.40
C THR A 24 -8.89 -0.59 -6.14
N GLU A 25 -8.79 0.49 -5.36
CA GLU A 25 -9.92 1.37 -5.04
C GLU A 25 -9.45 2.83 -5.01
N ARG A 26 -10.38 3.78 -5.05
CA ARG A 26 -9.98 5.19 -4.87
C ARG A 26 -9.51 5.41 -3.44
N THR A 27 -8.43 6.16 -3.28
CA THR A 27 -7.95 6.54 -1.95
C THR A 27 -8.98 7.45 -1.29
N LEU A 28 -9.58 6.95 -0.21
CA LEU A 28 -10.58 7.66 0.58
C LEU A 28 -10.09 7.71 2.04
N GLY A 29 -10.12 8.90 2.64
CA GLY A 29 -9.70 9.06 4.03
C GLY A 29 -9.58 10.52 4.45
N LEU A 30 -9.66 10.74 5.76
CA LEU A 30 -9.34 12.03 6.39
C LEU A 30 -7.84 12.04 6.73
N GLY A 31 -7.17 13.17 6.50
CA GLY A 31 -5.73 13.31 6.77
C GLY A 31 -4.81 12.71 5.70
N LEU A 32 -5.30 12.57 4.46
CA LEU A 32 -4.44 12.23 3.33
C LEU A 32 -3.48 13.39 3.02
N PRO A 33 -2.20 13.12 2.75
CA PRO A 33 -1.31 14.09 2.13
C PRO A 33 -1.91 14.61 0.83
N ASP A 34 -1.66 15.87 0.48
CA ASP A 34 -2.22 16.48 -0.73
C ASP A 34 -1.80 15.73 -2.01
N THR A 35 -0.59 15.14 -2.04
CA THR A 35 -0.09 14.31 -3.14
C THR A 35 -0.92 13.04 -3.37
N HIS A 36 -1.54 12.51 -2.30
CA HIS A 36 -2.34 11.29 -2.34
C HIS A 36 -3.83 11.56 -2.55
N ARG A 37 -4.23 12.84 -2.57
CA ARG A 37 -5.61 13.23 -2.79
C ARG A 37 -6.00 12.98 -4.25
N GLY A 38 -7.05 12.21 -4.48
CA GLY A 38 -7.47 11.82 -5.82
C GLY A 38 -6.63 10.67 -6.42
N GLY A 39 -5.72 10.11 -5.64
CA GLY A 39 -4.98 8.90 -5.98
C GLY A 39 -5.78 7.62 -5.80
N MET A 40 -5.09 6.49 -6.01
CA MET A 40 -5.63 5.15 -5.82
C MET A 40 -4.94 4.41 -4.69
N SER A 41 -5.71 3.53 -4.05
CA SER A 41 -5.25 2.62 -3.02
C SER A 41 -5.25 1.21 -3.56
N VAL A 42 -4.17 0.48 -3.28
CA VAL A 42 -4.02 -0.93 -3.63
C VAL A 42 -4.20 -1.72 -2.34
N LEU A 43 -5.25 -2.54 -2.32
CA LEU A 43 -5.43 -3.54 -1.28
C LEU A 43 -4.58 -4.74 -1.64
N SER A 44 -3.77 -5.16 -0.69
CA SER A 44 -2.75 -6.17 -0.92
C SER A 44 -2.47 -6.96 0.33
N HIS A 45 -1.74 -8.05 0.17
CA HIS A 45 -1.20 -8.80 1.29
C HIS A 45 0.28 -9.13 1.07
N THR A 46 1.02 -9.23 2.17
CA THR A 46 2.38 -9.78 2.18
C THR A 46 2.34 -11.28 1.93
N GLU A 47 3.50 -11.88 1.60
CA GLU A 47 3.62 -13.35 1.48
C GLU A 47 3.20 -14.10 2.75
N SER A 48 3.34 -13.46 3.91
CA SER A 48 2.92 -13.99 5.20
C SER A 48 1.43 -13.80 5.53
N GLY A 49 0.67 -13.16 4.63
CA GLY A 49 -0.77 -12.97 4.76
C GLY A 49 -1.19 -11.75 5.58
N VAL A 50 -0.29 -10.78 5.80
CA VAL A 50 -0.66 -9.50 6.44
C VAL A 50 -1.36 -8.62 5.42
N GLU A 51 -2.59 -8.22 5.72
CA GLU A 51 -3.37 -7.32 4.86
C GLU A 51 -2.92 -5.86 5.02
N LEU A 52 -2.64 -5.21 3.90
CA LEU A 52 -2.11 -3.85 3.80
C LEU A 52 -2.88 -3.05 2.75
N ILE A 53 -2.92 -1.73 2.95
CA ILE A 53 -3.45 -0.78 1.98
C ILE A 53 -2.31 0.16 1.59
N ILE A 54 -1.87 0.09 0.34
CA ILE A 54 -0.88 1.02 -0.21
C ILE A 54 -1.63 2.17 -0.86
N ARG A 55 -1.47 3.38 -0.33
CA ARG A 55 -2.03 4.61 -0.90
C ARG A 55 -0.98 5.19 -1.82
N LEU A 56 -1.38 5.49 -3.06
CA LEU A 56 -0.51 6.03 -4.09
C LEU A 56 -0.98 7.43 -4.52
N PRO A 57 -0.07 8.26 -5.03
CA PRO A 57 -0.40 9.58 -5.55
C PRO A 57 -1.17 9.49 -6.87
N ALA A 58 -1.83 10.59 -7.25
CA ALA A 58 -2.69 10.62 -8.43
C ALA A 58 -1.94 10.38 -9.74
N GLU A 59 -0.65 10.72 -9.77
CA GLU A 59 0.28 10.48 -10.87
C GLU A 59 0.45 8.98 -11.17
N ALA A 60 0.24 8.12 -10.18
CA ALA A 60 0.36 6.68 -10.33
C ALA A 60 -0.96 6.00 -10.78
N ASN A 61 -2.07 6.75 -10.91
CA ASN A 61 -3.39 6.19 -11.17
C ASN A 61 -3.46 5.33 -12.44
N ASP A 62 -2.81 5.76 -13.52
CA ASP A 62 -2.83 5.01 -14.79
C ASP A 62 -2.14 3.65 -14.63
N ALA A 63 -1.02 3.61 -13.91
CA ALA A 63 -0.33 2.35 -13.60
C ALA A 63 -1.16 1.46 -12.67
N VAL A 64 -1.83 2.03 -11.67
CA VAL A 64 -2.70 1.28 -10.74
C VAL A 64 -3.91 0.71 -11.47
N ALA A 65 -4.45 1.42 -12.46
CA ALA A 65 -5.60 0.97 -13.24
C ALA A 65 -5.30 -0.29 -14.08
N GLU A 66 -4.03 -0.56 -14.38
CA GLU A 66 -3.59 -1.77 -15.08
C GLU A 66 -3.41 -2.99 -14.16
N LEU A 67 -3.39 -2.79 -12.83
CA LEU A 67 -3.22 -3.87 -11.87
C LEU A 67 -4.43 -4.80 -11.86
N LYS A 68 -4.15 -6.10 -11.85
CA LYS A 68 -5.15 -7.16 -11.72
C LYS A 68 -4.99 -7.87 -10.38
N ASP A 69 -6.05 -8.53 -9.93
CA ASP A 69 -5.98 -9.49 -8.83
C ASP A 69 -4.86 -10.51 -9.08
N GLY A 70 -4.04 -10.75 -8.06
CA GLY A 70 -2.84 -11.58 -8.10
C GLY A 70 -1.60 -10.94 -8.73
N SER A 71 -1.66 -9.67 -9.15
CA SER A 71 -0.45 -8.97 -9.63
C SER A 71 0.55 -8.79 -8.49
N ASN A 72 1.83 -8.98 -8.77
CA ASN A 72 2.88 -8.67 -7.80
C ASN A 72 3.40 -7.26 -8.03
N ILE A 73 3.50 -6.50 -6.94
CA ILE A 73 4.07 -5.15 -6.95
C ILE A 73 5.22 -5.08 -5.95
N ILE A 74 6.22 -4.29 -6.30
CA ILE A 74 7.30 -3.91 -5.38
C ILE A 74 7.20 -2.40 -5.17
N THR A 75 7.13 -2.00 -3.91
CA THR A 75 7.04 -0.58 -3.55
C THR A 75 7.81 -0.29 -2.27
N ALA A 76 8.38 0.91 -2.21
CA ALA A 76 8.86 1.50 -0.97
C ALA A 76 7.71 2.33 -0.38
N ALA A 77 7.19 1.91 0.77
CA ALA A 77 6.05 2.57 1.40
C ALA A 77 6.33 2.85 2.88
N VAL A 78 5.83 3.99 3.36
CA VAL A 78 5.97 4.39 4.76
C VAL A 78 4.66 4.09 5.49
N PRO A 79 4.67 3.36 6.63
CA PRO A 79 3.48 3.19 7.45
C PRO A 79 2.91 4.54 7.88
N ALA A 80 1.64 4.78 7.54
CA ALA A 80 1.01 6.07 7.72
C ALA A 80 -0.13 6.04 8.75
N ALA A 81 -0.93 4.96 8.77
CA ALA A 81 -2.02 4.82 9.72
C ALA A 81 -2.37 3.37 10.00
N TRP A 82 -2.94 3.12 11.17
CA TRP A 82 -3.60 1.85 11.49
C TRP A 82 -5.11 2.00 11.25
N VAL A 83 -5.67 1.18 10.38
CA VAL A 83 -7.11 1.16 10.06
C VAL A 83 -7.79 0.12 10.94
N SER A 84 -8.15 0.52 12.16
CA SER A 84 -8.70 -0.39 13.19
C SER A 84 -9.95 -1.14 12.73
N GLY A 85 -10.83 -0.50 11.98
CA GLY A 85 -12.07 -1.11 11.46
C GLY A 85 -11.86 -2.21 10.41
N GLN A 86 -10.67 -2.28 9.82
CA GLN A 86 -10.31 -3.31 8.83
C GLN A 86 -9.16 -4.20 9.31
N ASN A 87 -8.59 -3.93 10.49
CA ASN A 87 -7.39 -4.61 11.02
C ASN A 87 -6.20 -4.58 10.02
N ARG A 88 -6.01 -3.43 9.35
CA ARG A 88 -5.02 -3.23 8.27
C ARG A 88 -4.08 -2.08 8.58
N VAL A 89 -2.87 -2.14 8.03
CA VAL A 89 -1.94 -1.00 7.99
C VAL A 89 -2.17 -0.26 6.68
N ALA A 90 -2.34 1.06 6.75
CA ALA A 90 -2.25 1.94 5.60
C ALA A 90 -0.82 2.45 5.48
N LEU A 91 -0.25 2.34 4.29
CA LEU A 91 1.07 2.86 3.95
C LEU A 91 0.96 3.86 2.81
N ASP A 92 1.79 4.88 2.84
CA ASP A 92 1.93 5.86 1.76
C ASP A 92 3.16 5.50 0.93
N ALA A 93 2.96 5.38 -0.39
CA ALA A 93 4.02 5.13 -1.33
C ALA A 93 4.04 6.24 -2.38
N ASP A 94 5.20 6.83 -2.62
CA ASP A 94 5.34 7.88 -3.64
C ASP A 94 5.44 7.29 -5.05
N THR A 95 5.91 6.04 -5.17
CA THR A 95 6.04 5.30 -6.44
C THR A 95 5.84 3.80 -6.23
N PHE A 96 5.54 3.06 -7.30
CA PHE A 96 5.62 1.60 -7.31
C PHE A 96 6.09 1.10 -8.66
N ASP A 97 6.84 0.01 -8.65
CA ASP A 97 7.26 -0.69 -9.86
C ASP A 97 6.49 -2.02 -9.95
N ARG A 98 5.96 -2.29 -11.14
CA ARG A 98 5.43 -3.61 -11.49
C ARG A 98 6.61 -4.51 -11.80
N GLU A 99 6.74 -5.65 -11.12
CA GLU A 99 7.53 -6.74 -11.68
C GLU A 99 6.82 -7.22 -12.96
N HIS A 100 7.51 -7.07 -14.09
CA HIS A 100 7.11 -7.73 -15.32
C HIS A 100 7.18 -9.24 -15.08
N LEU A 101 6.02 -9.89 -14.98
CA LEU A 101 5.85 -11.32 -15.26
C LEU A 101 6.45 -11.67 -16.63
#